data_AF-A0ABD5T1T3-F1
#
_entry.id   AF-A0ABD5T1T3-F1
#
_cell.length_a   1.000
_cell.length_b   1.000
_cell.length_c   1.000
_cell.angle_alpha   90.00
_cell.angle_beta   90.00
_cell.angle_gamma   90.00
#
_symmetry.space_group_name_H-M   'P 1'
#
loop_
_entity.id
_entity.type
_entity.pdbx_description
1 polymer ?
#
loop_
_entity_poly.entity_id
_entity_poly.type
_entity_poly.pdbx_seq_one_letter_code
_entity_poly.pdbx_strand_id
1 'polypeptide(L)' 'AALAVGLAALGAGYAERGIGSAAVGAMAEDDDLFVNGLILTVLPETIVILALVVVFIV' A
#
# COMPACT_ATOMS: atom_id res chain seq x y z
N ALA A 1 10.65 -12.05 14.08
CA ALA A 1 9.88 -11.34 13.02
C ALA A 1 9.74 -9.81 13.18
N ALA A 2 9.50 -9.27 14.39
CA ALA A 2 8.97 -7.90 14.58
C ALA A 2 9.70 -6.75 13.85
N LEU A 3 11.04 -6.73 13.85
CA LEU A 3 11.79 -5.63 13.23
C LEU A 3 11.71 -5.64 11.69
N ALA A 4 11.76 -6.83 11.08
CA ALA A 4 11.60 -6.98 9.63
C ALA A 4 10.18 -6.57 9.18
N VAL A 5 9.16 -6.97 9.95
CA VAL A 5 7.76 -6.61 9.68
C VAL A 5 7.53 -5.12 9.87
N GLY A 6 8.12 -4.51 10.92
CA GLY A 6 8.05 -3.07 11.14
C GLY A 6 8.67 -2.27 9.99
N LEU A 7 9.82 -2.70 9.47
CA LEU A 7 10.46 -2.05 8.32
C LEU A 7 9.65 -2.23 7.03
N ALA A 8 9.09 -3.41 6.79
CA ALA A 8 8.22 -3.67 5.63
C ALA A 8 6.94 -2.81 5.69
N ALA A 9 6.29 -2.73 6.85
CA ALA A 9 5.11 -1.90 7.06
C ALA A 9 5.41 -0.40 6.88
N LEU A 10 6.56 0.08 7.37
CA LEU A 10 6.99 1.45 7.15
C LEU A 10 7.25 1.75 5.67
N GLY A 11 7.90 0.83 4.95
CA GLY A 11 8.14 0.98 3.51
C GLY A 11 6.85 1.01 2.70
N ALA A 12 5.90 0.13 3.01
CA ALA A 12 4.59 0.12 2.35
C ALA A 12 3.81 1.41 2.61
N GLY A 13 3.73 1.85 3.88
CA GLY A 13 3.08 3.11 4.22
C GLY A 13 3.74 4.33 3.57
N TYR A 14 5.06 4.31 3.33
CA TYR A 14 5.74 5.36 2.58
C TYR A 14 5.33 5.39 1.11
N ALA A 15 5.26 4.23 0.44
CA ALA A 15 4.80 4.12 -0.94
C ALA A 15 3.33 4.57 -1.06
N GLU A 16 2.50 4.18 -0.11
CA GLU A 16 1.06 4.45 -0.10
C GLU A 16 0.71 5.94 0.03
N ARG A 17 1.53 6.74 0.74
CA ARG A 17 1.36 8.20 0.82
C ARG A 17 1.36 8.87 -0.56
N GLY A 18 2.26 8.44 -1.44
CA GLY A 18 2.35 8.98 -2.80
C GLY A 18 1.19 8.51 -3.66
N ILE A 19 0.88 7.22 -3.60
CA ILE A 19 -0.17 6.61 -4.42
C ILE A 19 -1.54 7.16 -4.02
N GLY A 20 -1.85 7.27 -2.73
CA GLY A 20 -3.14 7.79 -2.25
C GLY A 20 -3.37 9.25 -2.63
N SER A 21 -2.35 10.12 -2.52
CA SER A 21 -2.49 11.51 -2.93
C SER A 21 -2.65 11.67 -4.45
N ALA A 22 -1.94 10.87 -5.25
CA ALA A 22 -2.10 10.83 -6.70
C ALA A 22 -3.46 10.27 -7.12
N ALA A 23 -3.93 9.19 -6.49
CA ALA A 23 -5.22 8.58 -6.78
C ALA A 23 -6.39 9.54 -6.49
N VAL A 24 -6.37 10.21 -5.34
CA VAL A 24 -7.40 11.22 -4.99
C VAL A 24 -7.36 12.41 -5.95
N GLY A 25 -6.17 12.88 -6.33
CA GLY A 25 -6.03 13.95 -7.33
C GLY A 25 -6.55 13.55 -8.71
N ALA A 26 -6.29 12.31 -9.14
CA ALA A 26 -6.79 11.78 -10.41
C ALA A 26 -8.32 11.61 -10.42
N MET A 27 -8.90 11.12 -9.33
CA MET A 27 -10.36 11.01 -9.19
C MET A 27 -11.05 12.38 -9.16
N ALA A 28 -10.37 13.42 -8.66
CA ALA A 28 -10.92 14.78 -8.71
C ALA A 28 -11.05 15.32 -10.15
N GLU A 29 -10.27 14.79 -11.10
CA GLU A 29 -10.35 15.13 -12.53
C GLU A 29 -11.31 14.20 -13.29
N ASP A 30 -11.27 12.89 -12.98
CA ASP A 30 -12.08 11.86 -13.63
C ASP A 30 -12.42 10.71 -12.66
N ASP A 31 -13.70 10.60 -12.30
CA ASP A 31 -14.22 9.58 -11.38
C ASP A 31 -14.03 8.14 -11.90
N ASP A 32 -13.93 7.93 -13.23
CA ASP A 32 -13.70 6.61 -13.82
C ASP A 32 -12.32 6.04 -13.44
N LEU A 33 -11.40 6.89 -12.96
CA LEU A 33 -10.07 6.50 -12.50
C LEU A 33 -10.06 5.87 -11.11
N PHE A 34 -11.19 5.82 -10.40
CA PHE A 34 -11.29 5.21 -9.07
C PHE A 34 -10.70 3.80 -9.02
N VAL A 35 -11.08 2.94 -9.97
CA VAL A 35 -10.65 1.53 -9.98
C VAL A 35 -9.14 1.42 -10.21
N ASN A 36 -8.58 2.25 -11.11
CA ASN A 36 -7.13 2.29 -11.34
C ASN A 36 -6.40 2.79 -10.10
N GLY A 37 -6.90 3.86 -9.46
CA GLY A 37 -6.36 4.35 -8.19
C GLY A 37 -6.33 3.28 -7.11
N LEU A 38 -7.43 2.54 -6.97
CA LEU A 38 -7.55 1.43 -6.01
C LEU A 38 -6.58 0.28 -6.32
N ILE A 39 -6.41 -0.11 -7.58
CA ILE A 39 -5.46 -1.17 -7.95
C ILE A 39 -4.03 -0.76 -7.60
N LEU A 40 -3.68 0.51 -7.79
CA LEU A 40 -2.35 1.02 -7.47
C LEU A 40 -2.09 1.06 -5.96
N THR A 41 -3.08 1.39 -5.12
CA THR A 41 -2.91 1.39 -3.64
C THR A 41 -2.71 -0.02 -3.09
N VAL A 42 -3.34 -1.02 -3.71
CA VAL A 42 -3.22 -2.43 -3.28
C VAL A 42 -1.80 -2.99 -3.47
N LEU A 43 -0.99 -2.44 -4.37
CA LEU A 43 0.39 -2.90 -4.61
C LEU A 43 1.25 -2.87 -3.32
N PRO A 44 1.41 -1.73 -2.61
CA PRO A 44 2.04 -1.69 -1.29
C PRO A 44 1.45 -2.65 -0.26
N GLU A 45 0.12 -2.83 -0.25
CA GLU A 45 -0.56 -3.66 0.76
C GLU A 45 -0.21 -5.14 0.61
N THR A 46 0.07 -5.63 -0.60
CA THR A 46 0.57 -7.01 -0.79
C THR A 46 1.86 -7.27 0.00
N ILE A 47 2.76 -6.29 0.08
CA ILE A 47 4.01 -6.40 0.84
C ILE A 47 3.72 -6.50 2.33
N VAL A 48 2.78 -5.69 2.84
CA VAL A 48 2.38 -5.71 4.26
C VAL A 48 1.77 -7.05 4.63
N ILE A 49 0.89 -7.59 3.79
CA ILE A 49 0.25 -8.89 4.02
C ILE A 49 1.31 -10.00 4.09
N LEU A 50 2.24 -10.03 3.13
CA LEU A 50 3.32 -11.02 3.12
C LEU A 50 4.23 -10.89 4.35
N ALA A 51 4.58 -9.66 4.75
CA ALA A 51 5.37 -9.42 5.96
C ALA A 51 4.61 -9.85 7.22
N LEU A 52 3.31 -9.59 7.30
CA LEU A 52 2.48 -10.00 8.43
C LEU A 52 2.45 -11.52 8.59
N VAL A 53 2.35 -12.27 7.48
CA VAL A 53 2.40 -13.75 7.49
C VAL A 53 3.70 -14.25 8.15
N VAL A 54 4.83 -13.58 7.92
CA VAL A 54 6.13 -13.95 8.52
C VAL A 54 6.06 -13.91 10.05
N VAL A 55 5.30 -13.00 10.67
CA VAL A 55 5.14 -12.94 12.14
C VAL A 55 4.63 -14.24 12.74
N PHE A 56 3.76 -14.96 12.02
CA PHE A 56 3.15 -16.19 12.51
C PHE A 56 3.99 -17.43 12.23
N ILE A 57 5.05 -17.30 11.41
CA ILE A 57 5.93 -18.40 11.02
C ILE A 57 7.24 -18.41 11.84
N VAL A 58 7.72 -17.24 12.32
CA VAL A 58 9.00 -17.07 13.04
C VAL A 58 8.92 -16.21 14.29
#